data_AF-A0AAU6DWP6-F1
#
_entry.id   AF-A0AAU6DWP6-F1
#
_cell.length_a   1.000
_cell.length_b   1.000
_cell.length_c   1.000
_cell.angle_alpha   90.00
_cell.angle_beta   90.00
_cell.angle_gamma   90.00
#
_symmetry.space_group_name_H-M   'P 1'
#
loop_
_entity.id
_entity.type
_entity.pdbx_description
1 polymer ?
#
loop_
_entity_poly.entity_id
_entity_poly.type
_entity_poly.pdbx_seq_one_letter_code
_entity_poly.pdbx_strand_id
1 'polypeptide(L)'
;MARPVTLVTFMLPPTLRHWAGETTEIRVFAIADHDDGHPTLGSALDMLRRTHPSLEQRLRDDYGCIRRHISMFVCGENARHLGGLDCALPPGAEILVLPALSRRQETTG
;
A
#
# COMPACT_ATOMS: atom_id res chain seq x y z
N MET A 1 -1.63 22.45 -15.56
CA MET A 1 -2.23 22.48 -14.22
C MET A 1 -1.37 21.55 -13.34
N ALA A 2 -1.45 21.64 -12.02
CA ALA A 2 -0.60 20.84 -11.13
C ALA A 2 -1.38 19.63 -10.63
N ARG A 3 -0.87 18.42 -10.92
CA ARG A 3 -1.47 17.18 -10.40
C ARG A 3 -1.53 17.23 -8.87
N PRO A 4 -2.70 16.96 -8.26
CA PRO A 4 -2.81 16.93 -6.81
C PRO A 4 -1.94 15.83 -6.21
N VAL A 5 -1.31 16.15 -5.08
CA VAL A 5 -0.39 15.27 -4.35
C VAL A 5 -0.83 15.19 -2.91
N THR A 6 -0.80 13.99 -2.34
CA THR A 6 -1.07 13.76 -0.92
C THR A 6 0.01 12.90 -0.28
N LEU A 7 0.42 13.26 0.93
CA LEU A 7 1.32 12.44 1.73
C LEU A 7 0.50 11.32 2.39
N VAL A 8 0.95 10.08 2.22
CA VAL A 8 0.34 8.91 2.84
C VAL A 8 1.37 8.06 3.56
N THR A 9 0.91 7.33 4.56
CA THR A 9 1.76 6.50 5.42
C THR A 9 1.34 5.04 5.31
N PHE A 10 2.23 4.19 4.79
CA PHE A 10 2.06 2.74 4.80
C PHE A 10 2.53 2.17 6.13
N MET A 11 1.61 1.62 6.91
CA MET A 11 1.91 0.94 8.17
C MET A 11 2.18 -0.53 7.90
N LEU A 12 3.39 -0.98 8.27
CA LEU A 12 3.89 -2.30 7.95
C LEU A 12 3.88 -3.24 9.17
N PRO A 13 3.31 -4.45 9.02
CA PRO A 13 3.37 -5.48 10.05
C PRO A 13 4.79 -6.04 10.12
N PRO A 14 5.20 -6.62 11.27
CA PRO A 14 6.55 -7.15 11.48
C PRO A 14 7.05 -8.06 10.34
N THR A 15 6.16 -8.88 9.78
CA THR A 15 6.47 -9.82 8.69
C THR A 15 6.90 -9.16 7.38
N LEU A 16 6.56 -7.88 7.16
CA LEU A 16 6.90 -7.13 5.95
C LEU A 16 8.03 -6.12 6.15
N ARG A 17 8.42 -5.81 7.40
CA ARG A 17 9.43 -4.77 7.70
C ARG A 17 10.80 -5.06 7.09
N HIS A 18 11.20 -6.33 7.03
CA HIS A 18 12.46 -6.74 6.37
C HIS A 18 12.55 -6.31 4.90
N TRP A 19 11.41 -6.21 4.21
CA TRP A 19 11.34 -5.79 2.81
C TRP A 19 11.38 -4.27 2.64
N ALA A 20 11.30 -3.54 3.75
CA ALA A 20 11.24 -2.10 3.89
C ALA A 20 12.42 -1.53 4.70
N GLY A 21 13.55 -2.26 4.74
CA GLY A 21 14.72 -1.83 5.52
C GLY A 21 14.45 -1.78 7.02
N GLU A 22 13.74 -2.78 7.56
CA GLU A 22 13.36 -2.90 8.98
C GLU A 22 12.44 -1.77 9.50
N THR A 23 11.82 -1.00 8.60
CA THR A 23 10.99 0.15 8.97
C THR A 23 9.53 -0.24 9.23
N THR A 24 8.89 0.40 10.21
CA THR A 24 7.47 0.17 10.55
C THR A 24 6.49 1.02 9.74
N GLU A 25 6.95 2.16 9.20
CA GLU A 25 6.14 3.08 8.42
C GLU A 25 6.90 3.54 7.16
N ILE A 26 6.23 3.58 6.02
CA ILE A 26 6.80 4.20 4.81
C ILE A 26 5.92 5.36 4.40
N ARG A 27 6.51 6.55 4.34
CA ARG A 27 5.82 7.76 3.91
C ARG A 27 6.12 8.00 2.44
N VAL A 28 5.08 8.14 1.62
CA VAL A 28 5.22 8.43 0.20
C VAL A 28 4.24 9.52 -0.23
N PHE A 29 4.64 10.29 -1.23
CA PHE A 29 3.75 11.26 -1.88
C PHE A 29 3.00 10.58 -3.01
N ALA A 30 1.70 10.32 -2.81
CA ALA A 30 0.84 9.79 -3.86
C ALA A 30 0.41 10.93 -4.79
N ILE A 31 0.55 10.71 -6.10
CA ILE A 31 0.27 11.70 -7.14
C ILE A 31 -0.97 11.24 -7.92
N ALA A 32 -1.94 12.12 -8.10
CA ALA A 32 -3.10 11.80 -8.92
C ALA A 32 -2.70 11.56 -10.39
N ASP A 33 -3.39 10.63 -11.04
CA ASP A 33 -3.15 10.34 -12.45
C ASP A 33 -3.68 11.46 -13.38
N HIS A 34 -4.67 12.22 -12.92
CA HIS A 34 -5.27 13.32 -13.68
C HIS A 34 -5.22 14.62 -12.87
N ASP A 35 -5.23 15.75 -13.58
CA ASP A 35 -5.13 17.09 -12.98
C ASP A 35 -6.34 17.45 -12.08
N ASP A 36 -7.51 16.88 -12.35
CA ASP A 36 -8.75 17.09 -11.58
C ASP A 36 -9.08 15.90 -10.65
N GLY A 37 -8.16 14.94 -10.52
CA GLY A 37 -8.38 13.69 -9.80
C GLY A 37 -7.98 13.74 -8.32
N HIS A 38 -8.16 12.61 -7.64
CA HIS A 38 -7.55 12.35 -6.34
C HIS A 38 -6.44 11.32 -6.48
N PRO A 39 -5.35 11.42 -5.70
CA PRO A 39 -4.39 10.34 -5.58
C PRO A 39 -5.08 9.07 -5.09
N THR A 40 -4.78 7.94 -5.71
CA THR A 40 -5.39 6.66 -5.37
C THR A 40 -4.39 5.73 -4.70
N LEU A 41 -4.88 4.64 -4.12
CA LEU A 41 -4.04 3.55 -3.60
C LEU A 41 -3.07 3.02 -4.67
N GLY A 42 -3.53 2.90 -5.92
CA GLY A 42 -2.69 2.51 -7.05
C GLY A 42 -1.52 3.46 -7.29
N SER A 43 -1.78 4.78 -7.28
CA SER A 43 -0.74 5.80 -7.40
C SER A 43 0.24 5.78 -6.22
N ALA A 44 -0.25 5.60 -5.00
CA ALA A 44 0.60 5.49 -3.82
C ALA A 44 1.54 4.27 -3.90
N LEU A 45 1.01 3.13 -4.37
CA LEU A 45 1.81 1.93 -4.57
C LEU A 45 2.82 2.09 -5.73
N ASP A 46 2.52 2.83 -6.80
CA ASP A 46 3.52 3.16 -7.84
C ASP A 46 4.71 3.92 -7.24
N MET A 47 4.42 4.89 -6.39
CA MET A 47 5.46 5.65 -5.69
C MET A 47 6.22 4.78 -4.68
N LEU A 48 5.53 3.84 -4.03
CA LEU A 48 6.16 2.83 -3.20
C LEU A 48 7.11 1.93 -4.02
N ARG A 49 6.72 1.50 -5.23
CA ARG A 49 7.57 0.67 -6.11
C ARG A 49 8.91 1.33 -6.42
N ARG A 50 8.91 2.66 -6.61
CA ARG A 50 10.13 3.42 -6.93
C ARG A 50 11.13 3.46 -5.78
N THR A 51 10.65 3.42 -4.54
CA THR A 51 11.48 3.52 -3.34
C THR A 51 11.77 2.16 -2.71
N HIS A 52 10.80 1.24 -2.73
CA HIS A 52 10.83 -0.07 -2.09
C HIS A 52 10.29 -1.16 -3.05
N PRO A 53 10.98 -1.45 -4.17
CA PRO A 53 10.50 -2.39 -5.19
C PRO A 53 10.33 -3.81 -4.65
N SER A 54 11.16 -4.24 -3.70
CA SER A 54 11.08 -5.58 -3.09
C SER A 54 9.83 -5.76 -2.23
N LEU A 55 9.44 -4.71 -1.50
CA LEU A 55 8.17 -4.69 -0.76
C LEU A 55 7.00 -4.67 -1.72
N GLU A 56 7.03 -3.79 -2.72
CA GLU A 56 5.90 -3.62 -3.63
C GLU A 56 5.57 -4.92 -4.41
N GLN A 57 6.57 -5.68 -4.85
CA GLN A 57 6.40 -7.00 -5.47
C GLN A 57 5.75 -8.05 -4.54
N ARG A 58 5.80 -7.86 -3.22
CA ARG A 58 5.09 -8.68 -2.23
C ARG A 58 3.62 -8.27 -2.10
N LEU A 59 3.31 -7.00 -2.35
CA LEU A 59 1.99 -6.42 -2.20
C LEU A 59 1.14 -6.62 -3.46
N ARG A 60 1.73 -6.38 -4.63
CA ARG A 60 1.10 -6.55 -5.94
C ARG A 60 1.66 -7.74 -6.70
N ASP A 61 0.86 -8.30 -7.59
CA ASP A 61 1.32 -9.29 -8.57
C ASP A 61 1.88 -8.61 -9.82
N ASP A 62 2.33 -9.42 -10.78
CA ASP A 62 2.99 -8.96 -12.02
C ASP A 62 2.07 -8.09 -12.90
N TYR A 63 0.75 -8.27 -12.78
CA TYR A 63 -0.26 -7.46 -13.47
C TYR A 63 -0.60 -6.17 -12.71
N GLY A 64 0.06 -5.87 -11.58
CA GLY A 64 -0.18 -4.67 -10.79
C GLY A 64 -1.44 -4.73 -9.92
N CYS A 65 -2.05 -5.91 -9.76
CA CYS A 65 -3.19 -6.11 -8.88
C CYS A 65 -2.76 -6.42 -7.43
N ILE A 66 -3.58 -6.04 -6.43
CA ILE A 66 -3.32 -6.40 -5.04
C ILE A 66 -3.43 -7.91 -4.88
N ARG A 67 -2.37 -8.55 -4.38
CA ARG A 67 -2.33 -10.00 -4.18
C ARG A 67 -3.42 -10.45 -3.22
N ARG A 68 -4.05 -11.60 -3.49
CA ARG A 68 -5.10 -12.18 -2.64
C ARG A 68 -4.68 -12.40 -1.18
N HIS A 69 -3.38 -12.61 -0.94
CA HIS A 69 -2.83 -12.83 0.40
C HIS A 69 -2.47 -11.53 1.12
N ILE A 70 -2.85 -10.37 0.57
CA ILE A 70 -2.62 -9.05 1.15
C ILE A 70 -3.95 -8.33 1.27
N SER A 71 -4.24 -7.86 2.47
CA SER A 71 -5.33 -6.94 2.76
C SER A 71 -4.74 -5.57 3.05
N MET A 72 -5.32 -4.54 2.47
CA MET A 72 -4.95 -3.15 2.74
C MET A 72 -6.17 -2.43 3.30
N PHE A 73 -5.96 -1.60 4.32
CA PHE A 73 -7.00 -0.78 4.93
C PHE A 73 -6.58 0.68 4.83
N VAL A 74 -7.42 1.51 4.23
CA VAL A 74 -7.21 2.96 4.12
C VAL A 74 -8.03 3.63 5.21
N CYS A 75 -7.37 4.34 6.12
CA CYS A 75 -8.00 5.01 7.27
C CYS A 75 -8.95 4.09 8.07
N GLY A 76 -8.60 2.81 8.19
CA GLY A 76 -9.39 1.81 8.93
C GLY A 76 -10.40 1.02 8.11
N GLU A 77 -10.63 1.36 6.84
CA GLU A 77 -11.61 0.67 5.99
C GLU A 77 -10.94 -0.14 4.87
N ASN A 78 -11.48 -1.33 4.56
CA ASN A 78 -10.82 -2.25 3.63
C ASN A 78 -10.80 -1.67 2.20
N ALA A 79 -9.61 -1.55 1.62
CA ALA A 79 -9.42 -0.97 0.30
C ALA A 79 -10.25 -1.70 -0.77
N ARG A 80 -10.45 -3.02 -0.66
CA ARG A 80 -11.25 -3.78 -1.65
C ARG A 80 -12.73 -3.38 -1.65
N HIS A 81 -13.26 -2.90 -0.53
CA HIS A 81 -14.62 -2.36 -0.46
C HIS A 81 -14.69 -0.92 -0.96
N LEU A 82 -13.59 -0.17 -0.83
CA LEU A 82 -13.45 1.21 -1.30
C LEU A 82 -13.08 1.36 -2.79
N GLY A 83 -13.14 0.30 -3.58
CA GLY A 83 -12.77 0.32 -5.01
C GLY A 83 -11.36 -0.17 -5.34
N GLY A 84 -10.66 -0.76 -4.37
CA GLY A 84 -9.37 -1.40 -4.57
C GLY A 84 -8.26 -0.40 -4.85
N LEU A 85 -7.62 -0.51 -6.01
CA LEU A 85 -6.53 0.38 -6.41
C LEU A 85 -7.03 1.79 -6.74
N ASP A 86 -8.28 1.93 -7.15
CA ASP A 86 -8.93 3.21 -7.45
C ASP A 86 -9.44 3.93 -6.19
N CYS A 87 -9.30 3.31 -5.01
CA CYS A 87 -9.64 3.93 -3.73
C CYS A 87 -8.92 5.29 -3.59
N ALA A 88 -9.69 6.36 -3.50
CA ALA A 88 -9.18 7.71 -3.28
C ALA A 88 -8.53 7.82 -1.90
N LEU A 89 -7.39 8.50 -1.83
CA LEU A 89 -6.62 8.70 -0.60
C LEU A 89 -6.85 10.11 -0.07
N PRO A 90 -7.41 10.26 1.14
CA PRO A 90 -7.51 11.57 1.77
C PRO A 90 -6.12 12.16 2.10
N PRO A 91 -6.04 13.49 2.37
CA PRO A 91 -4.84 14.11 2.91
C PRO A 91 -4.37 13.42 4.18
N GLY A 92 -3.13 12.94 4.21
CA GLY A 92 -2.56 12.26 5.38
C GLY A 92 -3.06 10.83 5.58
N ALA A 93 -3.61 10.18 4.55
CA ALA A 93 -4.17 8.83 4.67
C ALA A 93 -3.17 7.82 5.25
N GLU A 94 -3.66 7.00 6.17
CA GLU A 94 -2.93 5.86 6.72
C GLU A 94 -3.37 4.57 6.04
N ILE A 95 -2.40 3.83 5.50
CA ILE A 95 -2.63 2.58 4.77
C ILE A 95 -2.04 1.44 5.60
N LEU A 96 -2.89 0.69 6.28
CA LEU A 96 -2.46 -0.50 7.02
C LEU A 96 -2.36 -1.69 6.06
N VAL A 97 -1.17 -2.26 5.97
CA VAL A 97 -0.92 -3.47 5.18
C VAL A 97 -1.00 -4.67 6.12
N LEU A 98 -1.78 -5.69 5.77
CA LEU A 98 -1.88 -6.92 6.54
C LEU A 98 -1.70 -8.13 5.61
N PRO A 99 -0.87 -9.11 5.98
CA PRO A 99 -0.94 -10.41 5.34
C PRO A 99 -2.32 -11.01 5.63
N ALA A 100 -3.05 -11.40 4.59
CA ALA A 100 -4.25 -12.22 4.77
C ALA A 100 -3.78 -13.53 5.40
N LEU A 101 -4.34 -13.84 6.57
CA LEU A 101 -3.95 -14.97 7.40
C LEU A 101 -4.04 -16.28 6.61
N SER A 102 -2.94 -16.71 6.01
CA SER A 102 -2.73 -18.10 5.61
C SER A 102 -2.09 -18.76 6.82
N ARG A 103 -2.91 -19.48 7.59
CA ARG A 103 -2.48 -20.27 8.73
C ARG A 103 -1.30 -21.18 8.34
N ARG A 104 -0.11 -20.88 8.88
CA ARG A 104 0.85 -21.83 9.49
C ARG A 104 1.98 -21.04 10.15
N GLN A 105 1.86 -20.80 11.46
CA GLN A 105 3.05 -20.62 12.30
C GLN A 105 3.41 -22.00 12.85
N GLU A 106 4.15 -22.76 12.06
CA GLU A 106 4.87 -23.95 12.51
C GLU A 106 6.25 -23.89 11.86
N THR A 107 7.21 -23.33 12.61
CA THR A 107 8.58 -23.81 12.56
C THR A 107 9.16 -23.74 13.97
N THR A 108 9.12 -24.93 14.58
CA THR A 108 9.97 -25.46 15.65
C THR A 108 11.42 -24.99 15.58
N GLY A 109 12.05 -24.83 16.75
CA GLY A 109 13.50 -24.77 16.91
C GLY A 109 13.89 -24.19 18.25
#